data_AF-A0AAV3TCL8-F1
#
_entry.id   AF-A0AAV3TCL8-F1
#
_cell.length_a   1.000
_cell.length_b   1.000
_cell.length_c   1.000
_cell.angle_alpha   90.00
_cell.angle_beta   90.00
_cell.angle_gamma   90.00
#
_symmetry.space_group_name_H-M   'P 1'
#
loop_
_entity.id
_entity.type
_entity.pdbx_description
1 polymer ?
#
loop_
_entity_poly.entity_id
_entity_poly.type
_entity_poly.pdbx_seq_one_letter_code
_entity_poly.pdbx_strand_id
1 'polypeptide(L)' 'MSPEEWEALPMDPDPKADLGYEPLELDVISAENRGVNQLLFLPSDEEALRADAFIVADEGAVCDVRDCR' A
#
# COMPACT_ATOMS: atom_id res chain seq x y z
N MET A 1 26.17 -8.85 3.39
CA MET A 1 25.91 -7.49 3.89
C MET A 1 26.34 -7.42 5.33
N SER A 2 27.29 -6.54 5.60
CA SER A 2 27.70 -6.07 6.91
C SER A 2 26.78 -4.91 7.36
N PRO A 3 26.77 -4.58 8.66
CA PRO A 3 26.01 -3.43 9.17
C PRO A 3 26.38 -2.11 8.48
N GLU A 4 27.67 -1.90 8.20
CA GLU A 4 28.17 -0.70 7.51
C GLU A 4 27.66 -0.61 6.06
N GLU A 5 27.54 -1.74 5.36
CA GLU A 5 26.94 -1.79 4.02
C GLU A 5 25.43 -1.50 4.04
N TRP A 6 24.72 -1.88 5.11
CA TRP A 6 23.30 -1.60 5.27
C TRP A 6 23.02 -0.12 5.59
N GLU A 7 23.81 0.47 6.50
CA GLU A 7 23.69 1.88 6.87
C GLU A 7 24.04 2.84 5.71
N ALA A 8 24.82 2.36 4.72
CA ALA A 8 25.18 3.15 3.54
C ALA A 8 24.07 3.20 2.46
N LEU A 9 23.00 2.42 2.59
CA LEU A 9 21.89 2.43 1.63
C LEU A 9 21.04 3.71 1.77
N PRO A 10 20.39 4.17 0.67
CA PRO A 10 19.45 5.29 0.74
C PRO A 10 18.30 4.99 1.70
N MET A 11 17.91 5.99 2.50
CA MET A 11 16.74 5.89 3.38
C MET A 11 15.43 5.79 2.58
N ASP A 12 15.40 6.38 1.38
CA ASP A 12 14.27 6.37 0.45
C ASP A 12 14.69 5.62 -0.83
N PRO A 13 14.69 4.27 -0.83
CA PRO A 13 15.07 3.48 -1.98
C PRO A 13 14.04 3.58 -3.09
N ASP A 14 14.49 3.55 -4.35
CA ASP A 14 13.59 3.47 -5.49
C ASP A 14 12.89 2.09 -5.50
N PRO A 15 11.54 2.04 -5.44
CA PRO A 15 10.83 0.77 -5.36
C PRO A 15 11.14 -0.17 -6.53
N LYS A 16 11.45 0.35 -7.71
CA LYS A 16 11.66 -0.46 -8.92
C LYS A 16 13.14 -0.81 -9.11
N ALA A 17 14.01 0.18 -9.13
CA ALA A 17 15.43 0.01 -9.40
C ALA A 17 16.17 -0.68 -8.25
N ASP A 18 15.81 -0.37 -7.00
CA ASP A 18 16.49 -0.90 -5.82
C ASP A 18 15.80 -2.16 -5.26
N LEU A 19 14.46 -2.24 -5.35
CA LEU A 19 13.67 -3.32 -4.72
C LEU A 19 12.98 -4.27 -5.71
N GLY A 20 12.94 -3.94 -7.01
CA GLY A 20 12.29 -4.76 -8.03
C GLY A 20 10.76 -4.81 -7.91
N TYR A 21 10.16 -3.88 -7.18
CA TYR A 21 8.71 -3.73 -7.08
C TYR A 21 8.17 -2.94 -8.27
N GLU A 22 7.07 -3.42 -8.84
CA GLU A 22 6.29 -2.66 -9.81
C GLU A 22 5.15 -1.95 -9.06
N PRO A 23 5.01 -0.62 -9.25
CA PRO A 23 3.88 0.11 -8.69
C PRO A 23 2.56 -0.47 -9.20
N LEU A 24 1.62 -0.64 -8.28
CA LEU A 24 0.25 -1.03 -8.59
C LEU A 24 -0.68 0.16 -8.31
N GLU A 25 -1.47 0.54 -9.30
CA GLU A 25 -2.52 1.53 -9.12
C GLU A 25 -3.69 0.89 -8.36
N LEU A 26 -4.13 1.58 -7.30
CA LEU A 26 -5.22 1.16 -6.43
C LEU A 26 -6.30 2.23 -6.39
N ASP A 27 -7.53 1.82 -6.70
CA ASP A 27 -8.73 2.62 -6.48
C ASP A 27 -9.22 2.44 -5.04
N VAL A 28 -9.55 3.56 -4.38
CA VAL A 28 -10.03 3.55 -2.98
C VAL A 28 -11.52 3.87 -2.94
N ILE A 29 -12.29 2.95 -2.36
CA ILE A 29 -13.74 3.05 -2.24
C ILE A 29 -14.13 3.02 -0.77
N SER A 30 -14.90 4.01 -0.32
CA SER A 30 -15.55 3.99 0.99
C SER A 30 -16.88 3.23 0.93
N ALA A 31 -17.07 2.26 1.81
CA ALA A 31 -18.30 1.51 1.95
C ALA A 31 -18.76 1.49 3.41
N GLU A 32 -20.07 1.60 3.65
CA GLU A 32 -20.65 1.38 4.96
C GLU A 32 -21.15 -0.07 5.05
N ASN A 33 -20.68 -0.80 6.07
CA ASN A 33 -21.11 -2.17 6.34
C ASN A 33 -21.54 -2.30 7.80
N ARG A 34 -22.85 -2.49 8.02
CA ARG A 34 -23.45 -2.64 9.37
C ARG A 34 -23.10 -1.49 10.32
N GLY A 35 -23.05 -0.27 9.80
CA GLY A 35 -22.74 0.94 10.58
C GLY A 35 -21.25 1.17 10.85
N VAL A 36 -20.37 0.40 10.20
CA VAL A 36 -18.91 0.62 10.21
C VAL A 36 -18.46 1.08 8.83
N ASN A 37 -17.73 2.19 8.77
CA ASN A 37 -17.08 2.65 7.55
C ASN A 37 -15.84 1.82 7.27
N GLN A 38 -15.77 1.28 6.07
CA GLN A 38 -14.64 0.48 5.57
C GLN A 38 -14.09 1.12 4.30
N LEU A 39 -12.77 1.03 4.14
CA LEU A 39 -12.05 1.42 2.94
C LEU A 39 -11.64 0.16 2.19
N LEU A 40 -12.03 0.08 0.92
CA LEU A 40 -11.65 -0.97 -0.01
C LEU A 40 -10.59 -0.41 -0.96
N PHE A 41 -9.45 -1.08 -1.04
CA PHE A 41 -8.38 -0.78 -1.98
C PHE A 41 -8.37 -1.85 -3.07
N LEU A 42 -8.75 -1.46 -4.29
CA LEU A 42 -8.92 -2.36 -5.42
C LEU A 42 -7.82 -2.14 -6.45
N PRO A 43 -7.12 -3.19 -6.90
CA PRO A 43 -6.26 -3.10 -8.07
C PRO A 43 -7.04 -2.63 -9.29
N SER A 44 -6.50 -1.65 -10.01
CA SER A 44 -7.05 -1.27 -11.33
C SER A 44 -6.77 -2.33 -12.40
N ASP A 45 -5.82 -3.24 -12.14
CA ASP A 45 -5.53 -4.40 -12.99
C ASP A 45 -6.56 -5.53 -12.77
N GLU A 46 -7.27 -5.91 -13.85
CA GLU A 46 -8.34 -6.92 -13.79
C GLU A 46 -7.84 -8.34 -13.50
N GLU A 47 -6.57 -8.66 -13.75
CA GLU A 47 -5.98 -9.95 -13.37
C GLU A 47 -5.72 -10.02 -11.86
N ALA A 48 -5.16 -8.96 -11.28
CA ALA A 48 -4.96 -8.82 -9.84
C ALA A 48 -6.29 -8.82 -9.07
N LEU A 49 -7.32 -8.12 -9.58
CA LEU A 49 -8.64 -8.13 -8.99
C LEU A 49 -9.26 -9.53 -9.00
N ARG A 50 -9.11 -10.28 -10.10
CA ARG A 50 -9.57 -11.67 -10.22
C ARG A 50 -8.82 -12.64 -9.31
N ALA A 51 -7.62 -12.28 -8.87
CA ALA A 51 -6.83 -13.05 -7.91
C ALA A 51 -7.17 -12.72 -6.44
N ASP A 52 -8.28 -12.01 -6.19
CA ASP A 52 -8.72 -11.56 -4.85
C ASP A 52 -7.65 -10.69 -4.14
N ALA A 53 -6.83 -9.96 -4.90
CA ALA A 53 -5.74 -9.14 -4.37
C ALA A 53 -6.20 -7.75 -3.92
N PHE A 54 -7.23 -7.66 -3.07
CA PHE A 54 -7.75 -6.40 -2.54
C PHE A 54 -7.56 -6.30 -1.02
N ILE A 55 -7.56 -5.07 -0.51
CA ILE A 55 -7.42 -4.79 0.92
C ILE A 55 -8.73 -4.19 1.44
N VAL A 56 -9.21 -4.71 2.57
CA VAL A 56 -10.32 -4.12 3.33
C VAL A 56 -9.77 -3.63 4.65
N ALA A 57 -9.88 -2.33 4.91
CA ALA A 57 -9.45 -1.71 6.14
C ALA A 57 -10.63 -0.99 6.83
N ASP A 58 -10.61 -0.95 8.15
CA ASP A 58 -11.44 0.00 8.90
C ASP A 58 -10.92 1.43 8.68
N GLU A 59 -11.82 2.40 8.62
CA GLU A 59 -11.44 3.81 8.40
C GLU A 59 -10.44 4.31 9.47
N GLY A 60 -10.60 3.91 10.73
CA GLY A 60 -9.71 4.29 11.81
C GLY A 60 -8.35 3.58 11.81
N ALA A 61 -8.17 2.55 10.98
CA ALA A 61 -6.90 1.84 10.80
C ALA A 61 -6.03 2.44 9.69
N VAL A 62 -6.58 3.34 8.87
CA VAL A 62 -5.87 4.02 7.78
C VAL A 62 -5.45 5.41 8.25
N CYS A 63 -4.18 5.76 8.03
CA CYS A 63 -3.68 7.11 8.29
C CYS A 63 -2.93 7.62 7.07
N ASP A 64 -3.06 8.92 6.79
CA ASP A 64 -2.22 9.57 5.80
C ASP A 64 -0.85 9.83 6.42
N VAL A 65 0.19 9.24 5.84
CA VAL A 65 1.57 9.42 6.31
C VAL A 65 2.03 10.88 6.27
N ARG A 66 1.39 11.73 5.46
CA ARG A 66 1.65 13.18 5.40
C ARG A 66 1.15 13.91 6.64
N ASP A 67 0.13 13.38 7.32
CA ASP A 67 -0.42 13.94 8.56
C ASP A 67 0.46 13.62 9.78
N CYS A 68 1.36 12.63 9.67
CA CYS A 68 2.27 12.18 10.72
C CYS A 68 3.62 12.92 10.74
N ARG A 69 3.75 14.02 9.98
CA ARG A 69 5.01 14.77 9.80
C ARG A 69 5.30 15.80 10.88
#